data_AF-A0A0L8FHM0-F1
#
_entry.id   AF-A0A0L8FHM0-F1
#
_cell.length_a   1.000
_cell.length_b   1.000
_cell.length_c   1.000
_cell.angle_alpha   90.00
_cell.angle_beta   90.00
_cell.angle_gamma   90.00
#
_symmetry.space_group_name_H-M   'P 1'
#
loop_
_entity.id
_entity.type
_entity.pdbx_description
1 polymer ?
#
loop_
_entity_poly.entity_id
_entity_poly.type
_entity_poly.pdbx_seq_one_letter_code
_entity_poly.pdbx_strand_id
1 'polypeptide(L)'
;MLMILPAHFAYKLISNFGMKPAIFEQGRVNDINHSAQHLFISATPKVATRPCVCSASGDPHYKTFDGQMIHFMGTCKYTLATPLPGTKFPNFKVEVKNEHRGRNKRVSYTRLVDVKLVKFDGNHRVIVKVPGTYRRQLTGICGDCNGKKDDWRTKAGVNVSKRRNKYSLIGKSYEVLDDSDKPQKKCQSTDVSVTCNKHAIRRCNEIINKRGIFKNCLKSIFSTAVKFYQSCKIDACAYNKDKGLKKQVICRSFEAFAQNCEAIGVLVNWRKALKC
;
A
#
# COMPACT_ATOMS: atom_id res chain seq x y z
N MET A 1 -47.73 28.37 -2.36
CA MET A 1 -48.37 28.00 -1.09
C MET A 1 -47.52 26.93 -0.42
N LEU A 2 -46.48 27.34 0.31
CA LEU A 2 -45.55 26.44 1.01
C LEU A 2 -46.10 26.22 2.44
N MET A 3 -46.45 24.99 2.80
CA MET A 3 -46.85 24.67 4.17
C MET A 3 -45.62 24.58 5.07
N ILE A 4 -45.55 25.45 6.08
CA ILE A 4 -44.56 25.38 7.16
C ILE A 4 -45.15 24.47 8.24
N LEU A 5 -44.50 23.35 8.54
CA LEU A 5 -44.87 22.53 9.70
C LEU A 5 -44.18 23.08 10.97
N PRO A 6 -44.89 23.21 12.10
CA PRO A 6 -44.36 23.80 13.33
C PRO A 6 -43.37 22.88 14.06
N ALA A 7 -42.36 23.50 14.69
CA ALA A 7 -41.18 22.90 15.30
C ALA A 7 -41.41 21.84 16.39
N HIS A 8 -42.66 21.62 16.82
CA HIS A 8 -42.98 20.60 17.82
C HIS A 8 -42.99 19.15 17.29
N PHE A 9 -43.10 18.93 15.98
CA PHE A 9 -43.03 17.57 15.42
C PHE A 9 -41.59 17.03 15.27
N ALA A 10 -40.58 17.92 15.22
CA ALA A 10 -39.17 17.53 15.10
C ALA A 10 -38.59 16.94 16.38
N TYR A 11 -39.15 17.29 17.54
CA TYR A 11 -38.63 16.85 18.85
C TYR A 11 -38.97 15.38 19.16
N LYS A 12 -40.01 14.80 18.53
CA LYS A 12 -40.44 13.42 18.79
C LYS A 12 -39.70 12.34 17.97
N LEU A 13 -38.82 12.74 17.04
CA LEU A 13 -37.96 11.83 16.25
C LEU A 13 -36.55 11.66 16.85
N ILE A 14 -36.16 12.51 17.81
CA ILE A 14 -34.78 12.55 18.35
C ILE A 14 -34.62 11.66 19.60
N SER A 15 -35.71 11.22 20.23
CA SER A 15 -35.67 10.32 21.40
C SER A 15 -35.45 8.83 21.07
N ASN A 16 -35.64 8.38 19.82
CA ASN A 16 -35.47 6.97 19.43
C ASN A 16 -34.03 6.58 19.02
N PHE A 17 -33.08 7.51 19.00
CA PHE A 17 -31.70 7.26 18.56
C PHE A 17 -30.62 7.43 19.66
N GLY A 18 -31.00 7.59 20.93
CA GLY A 18 -30.07 7.50 22.06
C GLY A 18 -28.91 8.52 22.06
N MET A 19 -29.09 9.69 21.45
CA MET A 19 -28.08 10.76 21.45
C MET A 19 -28.29 11.73 22.62
N LYS A 20 -27.29 11.88 23.50
CA LYS A 20 -27.29 12.89 24.57
C LYS A 20 -27.07 14.30 23.99
N PRO A 21 -27.78 15.34 24.48
CA PRO A 21 -27.52 16.71 24.07
C PRO A 21 -26.18 17.19 24.64
N ALA A 22 -25.33 17.75 23.78
CA ALA A 22 -24.13 18.47 24.21
C ALA A 22 -24.52 19.88 24.66
N ILE A 23 -24.15 20.21 25.89
CA ILE A 23 -24.28 21.55 26.50
C ILE A 23 -23.35 22.50 25.73
N PHE A 24 -23.88 23.61 25.23
CA PHE A 24 -23.11 24.66 24.57
C PHE A 24 -22.94 25.84 25.54
N GLU A 25 -21.69 26.16 25.91
CA GLU A 25 -21.36 27.36 26.69
C GLU A 25 -21.65 28.62 25.88
N GLN A 26 -22.31 29.60 26.52
CA GLN A 26 -22.67 30.88 25.93
C GLN A 26 -21.44 31.78 25.73
N GLY A 27 -21.01 31.94 24.47
CA GLY A 27 -20.19 33.07 24.02
C GLY A 27 -21.08 34.20 23.50
N ARG A 28 -20.91 35.41 24.04
CA ARG A 28 -21.61 36.66 23.69
C ARG A 28 -21.57 36.96 22.17
N VAL A 29 -22.73 37.34 21.62
CA VAL A 29 -22.89 37.87 20.25
C VAL A 29 -23.19 39.36 20.36
N ASN A 30 -22.31 40.20 19.80
CA ASN A 30 -22.66 41.54 19.33
C ASN A 30 -22.43 41.59 17.82
N ASP A 31 -23.34 42.31 17.16
CA ASP A 31 -23.35 42.80 15.79
C ASP A 31 -23.91 41.90 14.69
N ILE A 32 -25.07 42.38 14.23
CA ILE A 32 -25.94 41.93 13.16
C ILE A 32 -25.34 42.41 11.84
N ASN A 33 -25.20 41.53 10.84
CA ASN A 33 -25.43 41.91 9.44
C ASN A 33 -25.70 40.68 8.55
N HIS A 34 -26.70 40.86 7.69
CA HIS A 34 -27.27 39.91 6.75
C HIS A 34 -26.25 39.22 5.85
N SER A 35 -26.10 37.90 5.99
CA SER A 35 -25.86 36.97 4.88
C SER A 35 -26.16 35.55 5.34
N ALA A 36 -27.02 34.86 4.59
CA ALA A 36 -27.50 33.52 4.88
C ALA A 36 -26.33 32.54 5.06
N GLN A 37 -26.12 32.05 6.29
CA GLN A 37 -25.21 30.95 6.55
C GLN A 37 -25.84 29.67 6.00
N HIS A 38 -25.42 29.26 4.81
CA HIS A 38 -25.62 27.90 4.33
C HIS A 38 -24.96 26.94 5.33
N LEU A 39 -25.78 26.19 6.07
CA LEU A 39 -25.36 25.12 6.93
C LEU A 39 -24.80 23.99 6.04
N PHE A 40 -23.50 24.02 5.74
CA PHE A 40 -22.81 22.90 5.11
C PHE A 40 -22.66 21.79 6.16
N ILE A 41 -23.69 20.96 6.30
CA ILE A 41 -23.54 19.64 6.92
C ILE A 41 -22.66 18.84 5.96
N SER A 42 -21.35 18.85 6.22
CA SER A 42 -20.40 17.96 5.56
C SER A 42 -20.74 16.53 5.98
N ALA A 43 -21.63 15.89 5.22
CA ALA A 43 -21.77 14.45 5.21
C ALA A 43 -20.48 13.88 4.63
N THR A 44 -19.48 13.67 5.48
CA THR A 44 -18.35 12.82 5.11
C THR A 44 -18.93 11.46 4.70
N PRO A 45 -18.64 10.96 3.49
CA PRO A 45 -19.12 9.64 3.11
C PRO A 45 -18.55 8.66 4.12
N LYS A 46 -19.42 7.94 4.86
CA LYS A 46 -19.01 6.71 5.53
C LYS A 46 -18.48 5.80 4.43
N VAL A 47 -17.16 5.74 4.27
CA VAL A 47 -16.50 4.82 3.35
C VAL A 47 -17.05 3.44 3.67
N ALA A 48 -17.75 2.83 2.72
CA ALA A 48 -18.35 1.52 2.90
C ALA A 48 -17.26 0.54 3.34
N THR A 49 -17.39 0.02 4.56
CA THR A 49 -16.39 -0.84 5.22
C THR A 49 -16.47 -2.29 4.79
N ARG A 50 -17.38 -2.63 3.86
CA ARG A 50 -17.54 -3.99 3.34
C ARG A 50 -16.60 -4.19 2.14
N PRO A 51 -15.76 -5.23 2.14
CA PRO A 51 -14.90 -5.52 0.99
C PRO A 51 -15.76 -5.89 -0.22
N CYS A 52 -15.47 -5.29 -1.38
CA CYS A 52 -16.05 -5.72 -2.65
C CYS A 52 -15.46 -7.08 -3.04
N VAL A 53 -16.30 -8.09 -3.25
CA VAL A 53 -15.87 -9.45 -3.58
C VAL A 53 -16.36 -9.83 -4.97
N CYS A 54 -15.43 -10.10 -5.88
CA CYS A 54 -15.68 -10.74 -7.16
C CYS A 54 -15.23 -12.20 -7.07
N SER A 55 -15.99 -13.13 -7.65
CA SER A 55 -15.66 -14.56 -7.64
C SER A 55 -15.94 -15.22 -8.98
N ALA A 56 -15.12 -16.22 -9.33
CA ALA A 56 -15.31 -17.10 -10.47
C ALA A 56 -15.39 -18.55 -9.98
N SER A 57 -16.35 -19.33 -10.47
CA SER A 57 -16.56 -20.72 -10.06
C SER A 57 -17.18 -21.55 -11.18
N GLY A 58 -16.90 -22.86 -11.20
CA GLY A 58 -17.54 -23.80 -12.14
C GLY A 58 -17.10 -23.59 -13.60
N ASP A 59 -18.08 -23.64 -14.51
CA ASP A 59 -17.96 -23.69 -15.97
C ASP A 59 -18.50 -22.44 -16.70
N PRO A 60 -17.65 -21.43 -16.89
CA PRO A 60 -17.32 -20.47 -15.86
C PRO A 60 -18.52 -19.54 -15.53
N HIS A 61 -18.88 -19.48 -14.24
CA HIS A 61 -19.83 -18.50 -13.70
C HIS A 61 -19.08 -17.42 -12.91
N TYR A 62 -19.34 -16.16 -13.22
CA TYR A 62 -18.73 -15.02 -12.54
C TYR A 62 -19.78 -14.28 -11.72
N LYS A 63 -19.45 -13.95 -10.47
CA LYS A 63 -20.19 -13.01 -9.64
C LYS A 63 -19.38 -11.72 -9.56
N THR A 64 -19.96 -10.63 -10.07
CA THR A 64 -19.30 -9.31 -10.05
C THR A 64 -19.18 -8.77 -8.64
N PHE A 65 -18.40 -7.69 -8.47
CA PHE A 65 -18.26 -6.98 -7.20
C PHE A 65 -19.59 -6.51 -6.59
N ASP A 66 -20.58 -6.21 -7.44
CA ASP A 66 -21.93 -5.78 -7.06
C ASP A 66 -22.93 -6.95 -6.98
N GLY A 67 -22.46 -8.18 -7.14
CA GLY A 67 -23.25 -9.40 -6.98
C GLY A 67 -24.01 -9.88 -8.22
N GLN A 68 -23.86 -9.22 -9.37
CA GLN A 68 -24.45 -9.67 -10.64
C GLN A 68 -23.81 -10.97 -11.10
N MET A 69 -24.62 -11.91 -11.58
CA MET A 69 -24.14 -13.13 -12.21
C MET A 69 -23.91 -12.91 -13.71
N ILE A 70 -22.75 -13.36 -14.20
CA ILE A 70 -22.37 -13.39 -15.61
C ILE A 70 -22.05 -14.83 -15.99
N HIS A 71 -22.63 -15.28 -17.10
CA HIS A 71 -22.46 -16.62 -17.65
C HIS A 71 -21.97 -16.49 -19.08
N PHE A 72 -20.76 -16.98 -19.36
CA PHE A 72 -20.22 -16.98 -20.71
C PHE A 72 -19.27 -18.16 -20.92
N MET A 73 -19.25 -18.72 -22.13
CA MET A 73 -18.35 -19.81 -22.48
C MET A 73 -17.24 -19.28 -23.38
N GLY A 74 -15.99 -19.42 -22.95
CA GLY A 74 -14.83 -18.95 -23.72
C GLY A 74 -13.51 -19.51 -23.20
N THR A 75 -12.58 -19.80 -24.11
CA THR A 75 -11.32 -20.51 -23.82
C THR A 75 -10.08 -19.61 -23.82
N CYS A 76 -10.28 -18.29 -23.79
CA CYS A 76 -9.18 -17.33 -23.83
C CYS A 76 -8.76 -16.90 -22.42
N LYS A 77 -7.80 -15.97 -22.37
CA LYS A 77 -7.44 -15.24 -21.15
C LYS A 77 -8.28 -13.97 -21.09
N TYR A 78 -8.88 -13.69 -19.93
CA TYR A 78 -9.76 -12.55 -19.70
C TYR A 78 -9.27 -11.71 -18.52
N THR A 79 -9.57 -10.42 -18.50
CA THR A 79 -9.29 -9.55 -17.35
C THR A 79 -10.50 -9.57 -16.42
N LEU A 80 -10.31 -9.96 -15.17
CA LEU A 80 -11.36 -9.93 -14.14
C LEU A 80 -11.47 -8.58 -13.45
N ALA A 81 -10.32 -7.96 -13.18
CA ALA A 81 -10.29 -6.66 -12.53
C ALA A 81 -8.97 -5.95 -12.84
N THR A 82 -9.07 -4.67 -13.17
CA THR A 82 -7.96 -3.72 -13.29
C THR A 82 -8.48 -2.34 -12.90
N PRO A 83 -7.68 -1.48 -12.27
CA PRO A 83 -8.08 -0.10 -12.04
C PRO A 83 -8.30 0.66 -13.34
N LEU A 84 -9.15 1.68 -13.29
CA LEU A 84 -9.38 2.60 -14.41
C LEU A 84 -8.09 3.38 -14.75
N PRO A 85 -7.87 3.72 -16.03
CA PRO A 85 -6.76 4.60 -16.42
C PRO A 85 -6.77 5.93 -15.64
N GLY A 86 -5.59 6.41 -15.23
CA GLY A 86 -5.45 7.70 -14.54
C GLY A 86 -5.88 7.73 -13.07
N THR A 87 -6.22 6.57 -12.46
CA THR A 87 -6.52 6.53 -11.04
C THR A 87 -5.29 6.82 -10.17
N LYS A 88 -5.50 7.43 -9.00
CA LYS A 88 -4.45 7.63 -7.98
C LYS A 88 -4.08 6.36 -7.21
N PHE A 89 -4.85 5.29 -7.37
CA PHE A 89 -4.63 4.03 -6.67
C PHE A 89 -3.60 3.16 -7.39
N PRO A 90 -2.90 2.26 -6.67
CA PRO A 90 -1.93 1.39 -7.28
C PRO A 90 -2.51 0.54 -8.42
N ASN A 91 -1.74 0.41 -9.49
CA ASN A 91 -2.14 -0.41 -10.62
C ASN A 91 -2.09 -1.91 -10.27
N PHE A 92 -3.09 -2.68 -10.68
CA PHE A 92 -3.10 -4.13 -10.54
C PHE A 92 -3.82 -4.76 -11.74
N LYS A 93 -3.50 -6.01 -12.05
CA LYS A 93 -4.20 -6.76 -13.09
C LYS A 93 -4.51 -8.16 -12.59
N VAL A 94 -5.80 -8.49 -12.51
CA VAL A 94 -6.28 -9.85 -12.26
C VAL A 94 -6.75 -10.42 -13.58
N GLU A 95 -6.14 -11.51 -14.02
CA GLU A 95 -6.49 -12.18 -15.26
C GLU A 95 -6.83 -13.65 -14.98
N VAL A 96 -7.76 -14.21 -15.76
CA VAL A 96 -8.18 -15.61 -15.66
C VAL A 96 -8.02 -16.30 -17.01
N LYS A 97 -7.53 -17.55 -17.01
CA LYS A 97 -7.46 -18.40 -18.21
C LYS A 97 -8.47 -19.53 -18.09
N ASN A 98 -9.33 -19.65 -19.10
CA ASN A 98 -10.33 -20.70 -19.21
C ASN A 98 -9.95 -21.72 -20.29
N GLU A 99 -10.24 -23.01 -20.08
CA GLU A 99 -9.90 -24.10 -21.02
C GLU A 99 -11.01 -25.18 -21.05
N HIS A 100 -10.99 -26.08 -22.05
CA HIS A 100 -11.91 -27.23 -22.19
C HIS A 100 -11.41 -28.49 -21.48
N ARG A 101 -12.28 -29.42 -21.04
CA ARG A 101 -11.91 -30.61 -20.23
C ARG A 101 -12.13 -31.87 -21.01
N GLY A 102 -11.07 -32.63 -21.20
CA GLY A 102 -11.14 -33.90 -21.92
C GLY A 102 -11.76 -33.68 -23.31
N ARG A 103 -12.73 -34.51 -23.68
CA ARG A 103 -13.38 -34.45 -25.00
C ARG A 103 -14.51 -33.41 -25.08
N ASN A 104 -14.99 -32.86 -23.96
CA ASN A 104 -16.08 -31.90 -23.98
C ASN A 104 -15.57 -30.49 -24.30
N LYS A 105 -15.88 -30.01 -25.51
CA LYS A 105 -15.55 -28.67 -26.01
C LYS A 105 -16.72 -27.68 -25.95
N ARG A 106 -17.84 -28.04 -25.32
CA ARG A 106 -19.04 -27.18 -25.24
C ARG A 106 -18.96 -26.16 -24.11
N VAL A 107 -18.15 -26.43 -23.09
CA VAL A 107 -18.02 -25.59 -21.89
C VAL A 107 -16.54 -25.37 -21.55
N SER A 108 -16.22 -24.20 -21.03
CA SER A 108 -14.89 -23.87 -20.52
C SER A 108 -14.91 -23.69 -19.01
N TYR A 109 -13.77 -23.78 -18.34
CA TYR A 109 -13.67 -23.59 -16.88
C TYR A 109 -12.36 -22.92 -16.52
N THR A 110 -12.36 -22.27 -15.34
CA THR A 110 -11.21 -21.55 -14.81
C THR A 110 -10.07 -22.53 -14.52
N ARG A 111 -8.98 -22.44 -15.29
CA ARG A 111 -7.76 -23.24 -15.10
C ARG A 111 -6.79 -22.58 -14.14
N LEU A 112 -6.62 -21.26 -14.27
CA LEU A 112 -5.64 -20.48 -13.52
C LEU A 112 -6.10 -19.03 -13.39
N VAL A 113 -5.84 -18.43 -12.23
CA VAL A 113 -6.05 -16.99 -11.96
C VAL A 113 -4.68 -16.35 -11.67
N ASP A 114 -4.26 -15.42 -12.52
CA ASP A 114 -3.06 -14.61 -12.34
C ASP A 114 -3.42 -13.31 -11.61
N VAL A 115 -2.85 -13.08 -10.42
CA VAL A 115 -2.96 -11.80 -9.71
C VAL A 115 -1.62 -11.08 -9.77
N LYS A 116 -1.52 -10.05 -10.60
CA LYS A 116 -0.39 -9.11 -10.60
C LYS A 116 -0.77 -7.92 -9.76
N LEU A 117 -0.17 -7.80 -8.59
CA LEU A 117 -0.45 -6.72 -7.65
C LEU A 117 0.78 -5.84 -7.50
N VAL A 118 0.68 -4.60 -7.98
CA VAL A 118 1.62 -3.53 -7.64
C VAL A 118 0.91 -2.63 -6.64
N LYS A 119 1.52 -2.41 -5.47
CA LYS A 119 1.05 -1.43 -4.48
C LYS A 119 2.06 -0.32 -4.38
N PHE A 120 1.71 0.89 -4.80
CA PHE A 120 2.50 2.10 -4.60
C PHE A 120 1.73 3.06 -3.69
N ASP A 121 2.35 3.52 -2.62
CA ASP A 121 1.68 4.40 -1.66
C ASP A 121 1.57 5.87 -2.11
N GLY A 122 1.97 6.17 -3.35
CA GLY A 122 1.97 7.52 -3.89
C GLY A 122 3.19 8.37 -3.47
N ASN A 123 4.14 7.79 -2.73
CA ASN A 123 5.22 8.55 -2.12
C ASN A 123 6.58 7.83 -2.17
N HIS A 124 6.73 6.71 -1.46
CA HIS A 124 8.06 6.17 -1.15
C HIS A 124 8.14 4.64 -1.08
N ARG A 125 7.01 3.93 -1.26
CA ARG A 125 6.98 2.48 -1.09
C ARG A 125 6.22 1.80 -2.20
N VAL A 126 6.90 0.87 -2.86
CA VAL A 126 6.33 -0.06 -3.84
C VAL A 126 6.40 -1.50 -3.32
N ILE A 127 5.34 -2.28 -3.55
CA ILE A 127 5.30 -3.72 -3.31
C ILE A 127 4.85 -4.38 -4.61
N VAL A 128 5.66 -5.29 -5.14
CA VAL A 128 5.33 -6.12 -6.30
C VAL A 128 5.05 -7.53 -5.81
N LYS A 129 3.84 -8.03 -6.06
CA LYS A 129 3.48 -9.45 -5.85
C LYS A 129 3.11 -10.05 -7.20
N VAL A 130 3.74 -11.19 -7.51
CA VAL A 130 3.49 -11.97 -8.70
C VAL A 130 3.09 -13.39 -8.30
N PRO A 131 2.28 -14.09 -9.11
CA PRO A 131 1.99 -15.50 -8.88
C PRO A 131 3.25 -16.37 -8.91
N GLY A 132 3.24 -17.50 -8.19
CA GLY A 132 4.38 -18.43 -8.13
C GLY A 132 4.76 -19.04 -9.49
N THR A 133 3.88 -18.96 -10.49
CA THR A 133 4.15 -19.39 -11.88
C THR A 133 5.28 -18.62 -12.54
N TYR A 134 5.60 -17.41 -12.05
CA TYR A 134 6.72 -16.58 -12.54
C TYR A 134 8.09 -16.99 -11.98
N ARG A 135 8.17 -18.03 -11.14
CA ARG A 135 9.44 -18.52 -10.58
C ARG A 135 10.45 -18.81 -11.69
N ARG A 136 11.67 -18.26 -11.58
CA ARG A 136 12.77 -18.35 -12.57
C ARG A 136 12.48 -17.66 -13.92
N GLN A 137 11.40 -16.91 -14.04
CA GLN A 137 11.00 -16.18 -15.25
C GLN A 137 11.06 -14.65 -15.02
N LEU A 138 11.78 -14.22 -13.99
CA LEU A 138 11.91 -12.80 -13.62
C LEU A 138 13.38 -12.38 -13.68
N THR A 139 13.58 -11.09 -13.88
CA THR A 139 14.87 -10.41 -13.81
C THR A 139 14.64 -8.98 -13.31
N GLY A 140 15.70 -8.25 -12.98
CA GLY A 140 15.61 -6.93 -12.37
C GLY A 140 16.19 -6.87 -10.96
N ILE A 141 16.06 -5.70 -10.34
CA ILE A 141 16.56 -5.44 -8.97
C ILE A 141 15.90 -6.37 -7.94
N CYS A 142 14.66 -6.81 -8.19
CA CYS A 142 13.92 -7.73 -7.31
C CYS A 142 14.26 -9.21 -7.49
N GLY A 143 15.19 -9.56 -8.40
CA GLY A 143 15.65 -10.94 -8.58
C GLY A 143 14.72 -11.81 -9.45
N ASP A 144 14.93 -13.13 -9.38
CA ASP A 144 14.31 -14.11 -10.29
C ASP A 144 13.21 -14.99 -9.64
N CYS A 145 12.99 -14.82 -8.33
CA CYS A 145 12.04 -15.60 -7.52
C CYS A 145 12.31 -17.12 -7.50
N ASN A 146 13.54 -17.58 -7.72
CA ASN A 146 13.90 -19.01 -7.78
C ASN A 146 13.91 -19.75 -6.41
N GLY A 147 13.72 -19.02 -5.31
CA GLY A 147 13.72 -19.49 -3.92
C GLY A 147 15.10 -19.68 -3.29
N LYS A 148 16.16 -19.19 -3.93
CA LYS A 148 17.53 -19.13 -3.43
C LYS A 148 17.88 -17.66 -3.17
N LYS A 149 18.91 -17.43 -2.35
CA LYS A 149 19.42 -16.08 -2.05
C LYS A 149 20.61 -15.75 -2.94
N ASP A 150 20.45 -15.83 -4.26
CA ASP A 150 21.51 -15.63 -5.26
C ASP A 150 21.22 -14.49 -6.26
N ASP A 151 20.30 -13.59 -5.89
CA ASP A 151 19.80 -12.48 -6.73
C ASP A 151 20.77 -11.30 -6.88
N TRP A 152 21.97 -11.35 -6.31
CA TRP A 152 22.98 -10.29 -6.48
C TRP A 152 23.64 -10.38 -7.86
N ARG A 153 22.85 -10.07 -8.89
CA ARG A 153 23.20 -10.20 -10.30
C ARG A 153 22.89 -8.92 -11.08
N THR A 154 23.76 -8.60 -12.04
CA THR A 154 23.52 -7.51 -12.99
C THR A 154 22.48 -7.91 -14.04
N LYS A 155 22.02 -6.96 -14.87
CA LYS A 155 21.13 -7.23 -16.03
C LYS A 155 21.67 -8.28 -17.00
N ALA A 156 23.00 -8.40 -17.11
CA ALA A 156 23.66 -9.43 -17.91
C ALA A 156 23.78 -10.80 -17.21
N GLY A 157 23.24 -10.95 -15.98
CA GLY A 157 23.28 -12.20 -15.22
C GLY A 157 24.56 -12.42 -14.39
N VAL A 158 25.51 -11.49 -14.42
CA VAL A 158 26.81 -11.60 -13.73
C VAL A 158 26.62 -11.52 -12.21
N ASN A 159 27.10 -12.52 -11.48
CA ASN A 159 27.06 -12.56 -10.02
C ASN A 159 28.10 -11.59 -9.42
N VAL A 160 27.64 -10.61 -8.64
CA VAL A 160 28.48 -9.59 -8.01
C VAL A 160 28.54 -9.72 -6.48
N SER A 161 28.11 -10.86 -5.93
CA SER A 161 28.03 -11.09 -4.47
C SER A 161 29.33 -10.85 -3.72
N LYS A 162 30.49 -11.11 -4.35
CA LYS A 162 31.83 -10.93 -3.78
C LYS A 162 32.42 -9.53 -4.01
N ARG A 163 31.76 -8.66 -4.80
CA ARG A 163 32.27 -7.32 -5.12
C ARG A 163 31.94 -6.33 -4.00
N ARG A 164 32.84 -5.38 -3.73
CA ARG A 164 32.64 -4.35 -2.69
C ARG A 164 31.48 -3.40 -3.02
N ASN A 165 31.36 -3.02 -4.29
CA ASN A 165 30.36 -2.08 -4.83
C ASN A 165 29.15 -2.80 -5.46
N LYS A 166 28.72 -3.91 -4.86
CA LYS A 166 27.72 -4.80 -5.48
C LYS A 166 26.38 -4.12 -5.73
N TYR A 167 25.96 -3.18 -4.88
CA TYR A 167 24.63 -2.56 -4.98
C TYR A 167 24.55 -1.58 -6.14
N SER A 168 25.55 -0.70 -6.28
CA SER A 168 25.69 0.23 -7.41
C SER A 168 25.89 -0.51 -8.74
N LEU A 169 26.65 -1.61 -8.76
CA LEU A 169 26.79 -2.43 -9.97
C LEU A 169 25.44 -3.00 -10.45
N ILE A 170 24.59 -3.47 -9.52
CA ILE A 170 23.24 -3.95 -9.85
C ILE A 170 22.38 -2.79 -10.33
N GLY A 171 22.30 -1.71 -9.54
CA GLY A 171 21.51 -0.51 -9.85
C GLY A 171 21.84 0.05 -11.23
N LYS A 172 23.13 0.30 -11.50
CA LYS A 172 23.64 0.82 -12.79
C LYS A 172 23.22 -0.06 -13.96
N SER A 173 23.25 -1.38 -13.80
CA SER A 173 22.93 -2.33 -14.88
C SER A 173 21.45 -2.34 -15.27
N TYR A 174 20.56 -1.90 -14.39
CA TYR A 174 19.11 -1.82 -14.61
C TYR A 174 18.60 -0.38 -14.76
N GLU A 175 19.48 0.60 -14.92
CA GLU A 175 19.07 1.97 -15.23
C GLU A 175 18.29 2.01 -16.56
N VAL A 176 17.22 2.80 -16.57
CA VAL A 176 16.39 3.11 -17.73
C VAL A 176 16.52 4.62 -17.96
N LEU A 177 16.68 5.02 -19.22
CA LEU A 177 16.73 6.45 -19.58
C LEU A 177 15.33 7.04 -19.46
N ASP A 178 15.21 8.15 -18.75
CA ASP A 178 13.98 8.93 -18.59
C ASP A 178 14.22 10.35 -19.14
N ASP A 179 13.34 10.84 -20.00
CA ASP A 179 13.46 12.15 -20.65
C ASP A 179 13.42 13.33 -19.63
N SER A 180 12.95 13.07 -18.41
CA SER A 180 13.01 14.03 -17.29
C SER A 180 14.42 14.19 -16.70
N ASP A 181 15.28 13.19 -16.89
CA ASP A 181 16.72 13.31 -16.70
C ASP A 181 17.32 13.90 -17.97
N LYS A 182 17.34 15.24 -18.07
CA LYS A 182 17.90 15.99 -19.21
C LYS A 182 19.02 15.20 -19.91
N PRO A 183 19.06 15.09 -21.25
CA PRO A 183 19.91 14.15 -22.01
C PRO A 183 21.44 14.22 -21.78
N GLN A 184 21.91 15.09 -20.88
CA GLN A 184 23.30 15.26 -20.46
C GLN A 184 23.58 14.84 -19.00
N LYS A 185 22.58 14.54 -18.17
CA LYS A 185 22.79 14.24 -16.74
C LYS A 185 23.16 12.77 -16.54
N LYS A 186 24.46 12.48 -16.41
CA LYS A 186 24.91 11.15 -16.00
C LYS A 186 24.40 10.83 -14.58
N CYS A 187 23.53 9.82 -14.47
CA CYS A 187 23.07 9.31 -13.17
C CYS A 187 24.25 8.73 -12.37
N GLN A 188 24.37 9.18 -11.10
CA GLN A 188 25.36 8.68 -10.16
C GLN A 188 24.77 7.53 -9.35
N SER A 189 25.37 6.35 -9.48
CA SER A 189 25.03 5.16 -8.71
C SER A 189 26.21 4.80 -7.82
N THR A 190 26.11 5.06 -6.50
CA THR A 190 27.17 4.77 -5.52
C THR A 190 26.63 3.96 -4.35
N ASP A 191 27.44 3.05 -3.81
CA ASP A 191 27.11 2.34 -2.58
C ASP A 191 27.13 3.31 -1.41
N VAL A 192 26.11 3.23 -0.55
CA VAL A 192 25.97 4.16 0.57
C VAL A 192 27.03 3.86 1.64
N SER A 193 27.92 4.83 1.87
CA SER A 193 28.88 4.83 2.98
C SER A 193 28.54 5.99 3.91
N VAL A 194 27.75 5.72 4.96
CA VAL A 194 27.34 6.74 5.93
C VAL A 194 28.03 6.55 7.28
N THR A 195 28.77 7.57 7.71
CA THR A 195 29.26 7.69 9.09
C THR A 195 28.14 8.22 9.97
N CYS A 196 27.80 7.53 11.06
CA CYS A 196 26.59 7.85 11.80
C CYS A 196 26.77 8.01 13.31
N ASN A 197 26.21 9.10 13.85
CA ASN A 197 26.14 9.32 15.30
C ASN A 197 25.06 8.43 15.93
N LYS A 198 25.33 7.83 17.10
CA LYS A 198 24.36 7.06 17.88
C LYS A 198 23.02 7.80 18.12
N HIS A 199 23.03 9.12 18.28
CA HIS A 199 21.83 9.92 18.45
C HIS A 199 20.92 9.95 17.21
N ALA A 200 21.50 9.86 16.01
CA ALA A 200 20.77 9.87 14.75
C ALA A 200 19.84 8.65 14.61
N ILE A 201 20.34 7.50 15.05
CA ILE A 201 19.68 6.21 14.85
C ILE A 201 18.79 5.80 16.02
N ARG A 202 18.75 6.59 17.11
CA ARG A 202 18.06 6.24 18.35
C ARG A 202 16.60 5.84 18.11
N ARG A 203 15.89 6.58 17.25
CA ARG A 203 14.48 6.27 16.93
C ARG A 203 14.33 5.02 16.08
N CYS A 204 15.29 4.69 15.22
CA CYS A 204 15.24 3.45 14.44
C CYS A 204 15.21 2.20 15.35
N ASN A 205 15.78 2.26 16.56
CA ASN A 205 15.76 1.15 17.52
C ASN A 205 14.35 0.70 17.90
N GLU A 206 13.32 1.55 17.74
CA GLU A 206 11.93 1.16 18.01
C GLU A 206 11.46 0.00 17.11
N ILE A 207 12.01 -0.14 15.90
CA ILE A 207 11.69 -1.25 14.98
C ILE A 207 12.05 -2.60 15.61
N ILE A 208 13.18 -2.69 16.32
CA ILE A 208 13.71 -3.94 16.90
C ILE A 208 13.49 -4.04 18.42
N ASN A 209 12.77 -3.08 19.01
CA ASN A 209 12.51 -3.05 20.44
C ASN A 209 11.54 -4.18 20.84
N LYS A 210 12.08 -5.26 21.42
CA LYS A 210 11.32 -6.44 21.87
C LYS A 210 10.26 -6.14 22.94
N ARG A 211 10.34 -4.99 23.60
CA ARG A 211 9.36 -4.51 24.59
C ARG A 211 8.50 -3.35 24.08
N GLY A 212 8.72 -2.91 22.83
CA GLY A 212 8.08 -1.75 22.23
C GLY A 212 6.76 -2.05 21.51
N ILE A 213 6.30 -1.08 20.73
CA ILE A 213 5.01 -1.12 20.02
C ILE A 213 4.91 -2.29 19.02
N PHE A 214 6.04 -2.72 18.46
CA PHE A 214 6.11 -3.82 17.50
C PHE A 214 6.31 -5.22 18.14
N LYS A 215 6.32 -5.35 19.47
CA LYS A 215 6.69 -6.60 20.18
C LYS A 215 5.98 -7.87 19.66
N ASN A 216 4.69 -7.77 19.34
CA ASN A 216 3.91 -8.91 18.86
C ASN A 216 4.29 -9.31 17.43
N CYS A 217 4.55 -8.32 16.58
CA CYS A 217 5.03 -8.53 15.22
C CYS A 217 6.45 -9.14 15.20
N LEU A 218 7.30 -8.71 16.14
CA LEU A 218 8.68 -9.21 16.28
C LEU A 218 8.75 -10.70 16.62
N LYS A 219 7.71 -11.28 17.24
CA LYS A 219 7.67 -12.73 17.51
C LYS A 219 7.74 -13.56 16.23
N SER A 220 7.15 -13.06 15.14
CA SER A 220 7.05 -13.80 13.87
C SER A 220 8.08 -13.36 12.83
N ILE A 221 8.48 -12.09 12.83
CA ILE A 221 9.31 -11.51 11.75
C ILE A 221 10.52 -10.70 12.23
N PHE A 222 11.16 -11.10 13.34
CA PHE A 222 12.34 -10.41 13.88
C PHE A 222 13.47 -10.21 12.85
N SER A 223 13.78 -11.23 12.05
CA SER A 223 14.83 -11.14 11.03
C SER A 223 14.51 -10.10 9.95
N THR A 224 13.24 -9.95 9.58
CA THR A 224 12.76 -8.87 8.70
C THR A 224 12.90 -7.52 9.37
N ALA A 225 12.54 -7.40 10.66
CA ALA A 225 12.67 -6.16 11.42
C ALA A 225 14.12 -5.65 11.46
N VAL A 226 15.10 -6.56 11.62
CA VAL A 226 16.53 -6.20 11.57
C VAL A 226 16.91 -5.56 10.23
N LYS A 227 16.34 -6.01 9.11
CA LYS A 227 16.60 -5.40 7.78
C LYS A 227 16.02 -3.99 7.71
N PHE A 228 14.78 -3.80 8.13
CA PHE A 228 14.15 -2.47 8.19
C PHE A 228 14.89 -1.52 9.13
N TYR A 229 15.42 -2.03 10.25
CA TYR A 229 16.27 -1.27 11.16
C TYR A 229 17.54 -0.76 10.47
N GLN A 230 18.23 -1.60 9.70
CA GLN A 230 19.43 -1.16 8.98
C GLN A 230 19.10 -0.13 7.88
N SER A 231 18.00 -0.32 7.13
CA SER A 231 17.53 0.68 6.16
C SER A 231 17.20 2.01 6.84
N CYS A 232 16.45 1.98 7.96
CA CYS A 232 16.14 3.19 8.73
C CYS A 232 17.40 3.92 9.19
N LYS A 233 18.43 3.19 9.64
CA LYS A 233 19.70 3.80 10.01
C LYS A 233 20.28 4.58 8.83
N ILE A 234 20.41 3.93 7.67
CA ILE A 234 20.99 4.55 6.48
C ILE A 234 20.27 5.86 6.15
N ASP A 235 18.93 5.83 6.09
CA ASP A 235 18.11 7.00 5.79
C ASP A 235 18.26 8.09 6.87
N ALA A 236 18.16 7.72 8.15
CA ALA A 236 18.29 8.68 9.25
C ALA A 236 19.65 9.37 9.26
N CYS A 237 20.73 8.64 8.96
CA CYS A 237 22.09 9.17 8.91
C CYS A 237 22.29 10.16 7.75
N ALA A 238 21.66 9.92 6.60
CA ALA A 238 21.73 10.81 5.44
C ALA A 238 21.15 12.20 5.74
N TYR A 239 20.11 12.28 6.59
CA TYR A 239 19.45 13.55 6.96
C TYR A 239 19.85 14.05 8.36
N ASN A 240 21.06 13.77 8.83
CA ASN A 240 21.47 14.10 10.20
C ASN A 240 21.30 15.58 10.58
N LYS A 241 21.56 16.48 9.63
CA LYS A 241 21.49 17.93 9.79
C LYS A 241 20.06 18.48 9.71
N ASP A 242 19.18 17.83 8.95
CA ASP A 242 17.77 18.25 8.79
C ASP A 242 16.85 17.45 9.72
N LYS A 243 16.44 18.08 10.83
CA LYS A 243 15.58 17.43 11.82
C LYS A 243 14.19 17.09 11.29
N GLY A 244 13.64 17.91 10.38
CA GLY A 244 12.30 17.72 9.81
C GLY A 244 12.27 16.54 8.85
N LEU A 245 13.16 16.54 7.86
CA LEU A 245 13.30 15.43 6.91
C LEU A 245 13.71 14.14 7.62
N LYS A 246 14.63 14.19 8.59
CA LYS A 246 14.99 13.03 9.41
C LYS A 246 13.78 12.42 10.12
N LYS A 247 12.90 13.24 10.70
CA LYS A 247 11.66 12.75 11.32
C LYS A 247 10.80 12.04 10.27
N GLN A 248 10.64 12.64 9.09
CA GLN A 248 9.81 12.11 8.01
C GLN A 248 10.33 10.74 7.51
N VAL A 249 11.62 10.60 7.21
CA VAL A 249 12.20 9.34 6.69
C VAL A 249 12.18 8.20 7.72
N ILE A 250 12.31 8.52 9.01
CA ILE A 250 12.15 7.54 10.09
C ILE A 250 10.69 7.09 10.18
N CYS A 251 9.73 8.01 10.08
CA CYS A 251 8.31 7.67 10.09
C CYS A 251 7.90 6.80 8.90
N ARG A 252 8.48 7.07 7.72
CA ARG A 252 8.40 6.25 6.52
C ARG A 252 8.92 4.82 6.74
N SER A 253 10.06 4.67 7.43
CA SER A 253 10.57 3.35 7.83
C SER A 253 9.63 2.60 8.79
N PHE A 254 8.99 3.31 9.74
CA PHE A 254 8.01 2.70 10.64
C PHE A 254 6.75 2.25 9.90
N GLU A 255 6.23 3.06 8.98
CA GLU A 255 5.10 2.70 8.11
C GLU A 255 5.40 1.44 7.31
N ALA A 256 6.58 1.40 6.70
CA ALA A 256 7.05 0.29 5.91
C ALA A 256 7.14 -1.02 6.72
N PHE A 257 7.57 -0.96 7.99
CA PHE A 257 7.60 -2.13 8.85
C PHE A 257 6.22 -2.50 9.40
N ALA A 258 5.38 -1.53 9.78
CA ALA A 258 4.02 -1.76 10.24
C ALA A 258 3.18 -2.52 9.19
N GLN A 259 3.32 -2.18 7.91
CA GLN A 259 2.65 -2.93 6.84
C GLN A 259 3.13 -4.39 6.71
N ASN A 260 4.38 -4.71 7.10
CA ASN A 260 4.83 -6.10 7.18
C ASN A 260 4.22 -6.83 8.39
N CYS A 261 3.94 -6.12 9.48
CA CYS A 261 3.16 -6.66 10.59
C CYS A 261 1.72 -6.96 10.17
N GLU A 262 1.08 -6.03 9.46
CA GLU A 262 -0.28 -6.23 8.94
C GLU A 262 -0.35 -7.42 7.97
N ALA A 263 0.69 -7.63 7.15
CA ALA A 263 0.76 -8.76 6.22
C ALA A 263 0.81 -10.13 6.91
N ILE A 264 1.16 -10.20 8.19
CA ILE A 264 1.10 -11.41 9.02
C ILE A 264 -0.07 -11.38 10.03
N GLY A 265 -1.04 -10.47 9.83
CA GLY A 265 -2.23 -10.35 10.67
C GLY A 265 -2.04 -9.57 11.97
N VAL A 266 -0.92 -8.87 12.15
CA VAL A 266 -0.66 -8.07 13.37
C VAL A 266 -0.85 -6.58 13.08
N LEU A 267 -1.97 -6.02 13.52
CA LEU A 267 -2.23 -4.57 13.45
C LEU A 267 -1.46 -3.84 14.54
N VAL A 268 -0.80 -2.73 14.18
CA VAL A 268 0.00 -1.92 15.11
C VAL A 268 -0.41 -0.46 15.01
N ASN A 269 -0.89 0.15 16.10
CA ASN A 269 -1.21 1.58 16.13
C ASN A 269 0.06 2.41 16.42
N TRP A 270 0.90 2.56 15.39
CA TRP A 270 2.26 3.08 15.55
C TRP A 270 2.38 4.61 15.40
N ARG A 271 1.49 5.27 14.63
CA ARG A 271 1.63 6.70 14.27
C ARG A 271 1.71 7.58 15.52
N LYS A 272 0.62 7.66 16.29
CA LYS A 272 0.55 8.44 17.53
C LYS A 272 1.62 8.02 18.54
N ALA A 273 1.82 6.71 18.72
CA ALA A 273 2.77 6.17 19.68
C ALA A 273 4.22 6.57 19.39
N LEU A 274 4.61 6.60 18.11
CA LEU A 274 5.97 6.92 17.68
C LEU A 274 6.15 8.38 17.27
N LYS A 275 5.11 9.23 17.42
CA LYS A 275 5.08 10.65 17.03
C LYS A 275 5.32 10.86 15.53
N CYS A 276 4.61 10.05 14.76
CA CYS A 276 4.34 10.16 13.34
C CYS A 276 2.82 10.31 13.14
#